data_AF-A0A2T2VN47-F1
#
_entry.id   AF-A0A2T2VN47-F1
#
_cell.length_a   1.000
_cell.length_b   1.000
_cell.length_c   1.000
_cell.angle_alpha   90.00
_cell.angle_beta   90.00
_cell.angle_gamma   90.00
#
_symmetry.space_group_name_H-M   'P 1'
#
loop_
_entity.id
_entity.type
_entity.pdbx_description
1 polymer ?
#
loop_
_entity_poly.entity_id
_entity_poly.type
_entity_poly.pdbx_seq_one_letter_code
_entity_poly.pdbx_strand_id
1 'polypeptide(L)'
;MYARVLSQEHPNIPIHVFKPGKVDTPMQETIRNTNKEDFPAVSAFIAEHESGNLIKPESVAEELLHVIQLKEKPEVVFSTSPI
;
A
#
# COMPACT_ATOMS: atom_id res chain seq x y z
N MET A 1 -5.01 -3.88 13.16
CA MET A 1 -5.46 -4.01 14.56
C MET A 1 -5.48 -2.64 15.24
N TYR A 2 -4.36 -1.91 15.32
CA TYR A 2 -4.30 -0.58 15.96
C TYR A 2 -5.30 0.46 15.43
N ALA A 3 -5.34 0.69 14.11
CA ALA A 3 -6.24 1.69 13.54
C ALA A 3 -7.73 1.43 13.82
N ARG A 4 -8.13 0.17 13.99
CA ARG A 4 -9.51 -0.18 14.35
C ARG A 4 -9.84 0.23 15.78
N VAL A 5 -8.92 0.01 16.71
CA VAL A 5 -9.07 0.47 18.10
C VAL A 5 -9.13 2.00 18.13
N LEU A 6 -8.18 2.66 17.46
CA LEU A 6 -8.13 4.13 17.40
C LEU A 6 -9.43 4.73 16.81
N SER A 7 -9.98 4.10 15.76
CA SER A 7 -11.25 4.54 15.16
C SER A 7 -12.45 4.37 16.10
N GLN A 8 -12.45 3.36 16.97
CA GLN A 8 -13.51 3.16 17.96
C GLN A 8 -13.39 4.15 19.13
N GLU A 9 -12.16 4.46 19.56
CA GLU A 9 -11.90 5.44 20.62
C GLU A 9 -12.18 6.88 20.16
N HIS A 10 -12.07 7.17 18.87
CA HIS A 10 -12.26 8.50 18.29
C HIS A 10 -13.27 8.50 17.13
N PRO A 11 -14.58 8.31 17.39
CA PRO A 11 -15.61 8.14 16.34
C PRO A 11 -15.80 9.37 15.44
N ASN A 12 -15.35 10.55 15.87
CA ASN A 12 -15.44 11.79 15.09
C ASN A 12 -14.18 12.09 14.26
N ILE A 13 -13.16 11.23 14.30
CA ILE A 13 -11.91 11.40 13.55
C ILE A 13 -11.86 10.30 12.48
N PRO A 14 -11.86 10.64 11.18
CA PRO A 14 -11.65 9.66 10.11
C PRO A 14 -10.26 9.03 10.22
N ILE A 15 -10.20 7.72 10.44
CA ILE A 15 -8.97 6.95 10.58
C ILE A 15 -8.99 5.82 9.57
N HIS A 16 -7.99 5.79 8.70
CA HIS A 16 -7.89 4.77 7.67
C HIS A 16 -6.48 4.20 7.53
N VAL A 17 -6.44 2.94 7.15
CA VAL A 17 -5.26 2.20 6.74
C VAL A 17 -5.54 1.63 5.36
N PHE A 18 -4.61 1.83 4.45
CA PHE A 18 -4.74 1.35 3.08
C PHE A 18 -3.60 0.41 2.72
N LYS A 19 -3.86 -0.47 1.75
CA LYS A 19 -2.85 -1.31 1.12
C LYS A 19 -2.60 -0.78 -0.31
N PRO A 20 -1.41 -0.26 -0.60
CA PRO A 20 -1.10 0.36 -1.89
C PRO A 20 -0.84 -0.64 -3.03
N GLY A 21 -0.93 -1.94 -2.76
CA GLY A 21 -0.49 -2.97 -3.69
C GLY A 21 1.04 -3.02 -3.82
N LYS A 22 1.52 -3.60 -4.92
CA LYS A 22 2.97 -3.74 -5.22
C LYS A 22 3.44 -2.50 -5.96
N VAL A 23 4.00 -1.54 -5.25
CA VAL A 23 4.38 -0.24 -5.80
C VAL A 23 5.86 -0.22 -6.19
N ASP A 24 6.17 0.43 -7.31
CA ASP A 24 7.55 0.69 -7.70
C ASP A 24 8.16 1.82 -6.86
N THR A 25 8.90 1.47 -5.82
CA THR A 25 9.44 2.42 -4.84
C THR A 25 10.92 2.12 -4.55
N PRO A 26 11.68 3.09 -4.03
CA PRO A 26 13.05 2.84 -3.57
C PRO A 26 13.16 1.73 -2.51
N MET A 27 12.12 1.54 -1.68
CA MET A 27 12.06 0.44 -0.72
C MET A 27 12.03 -0.91 -1.45
N GLN A 28 11.21 -1.04 -2.49
CA GLN A 28 11.11 -2.28 -3.26
C GLN A 28 12.39 -2.54 -4.06
N GLU A 29 13.04 -1.50 -4.59
CA GLU A 29 14.38 -1.61 -5.19
C GLU A 29 15.41 -2.13 -4.18
N THR A 30 15.38 -1.63 -2.94
CA THR A 30 16.25 -2.13 -1.86
C THR A 30 16.02 -3.62 -1.59
N ILE A 31 14.76 -4.06 -1.57
CA ILE A 31 14.41 -5.49 -1.41
C ILE A 31 14.97 -6.31 -2.59
N ARG A 32 14.81 -5.85 -3.84
CA ARG A 32 15.33 -6.55 -5.03
C ARG A 32 16.85 -6.67 -5.06
N ASN A 33 17.56 -5.74 -4.41
CA ASN A 33 19.01 -5.73 -4.30
C ASN A 33 19.56 -6.47 -3.05
N THR A 34 18.70 -7.12 -2.27
CA THR A 34 19.11 -7.87 -1.07
C THR A 34 19.61 -9.27 -1.43
N ASN A 35 20.55 -9.82 -0.66
CA ASN A 35 21.03 -11.18 -0.86
C ASN A 35 19.92 -12.20 -0.59
N LYS A 36 19.84 -13.23 -1.43
CA LYS A 36 18.85 -14.30 -1.28
C LYS A 36 19.02 -15.11 0.02
N GLU A 37 20.24 -15.17 0.55
CA GLU A 37 20.52 -15.85 1.82
C GLU A 37 19.88 -15.13 3.01
N ASP A 38 19.90 -13.78 2.99
CA ASP A 38 19.31 -12.93 4.03
C ASP A 38 17.79 -12.78 3.83
N PHE A 39 17.32 -12.82 2.58
CA PHE A 39 15.92 -12.69 2.23
C PHE A 39 15.51 -13.62 1.08
N PRO A 40 15.14 -14.89 1.36
CA PRO A 40 14.81 -15.89 0.33
C PRO A 40 13.67 -15.49 -0.62
N ALA A 41 12.78 -14.60 -0.17
CA ALA A 41 11.66 -14.10 -0.96
C ALA A 41 12.07 -13.06 -2.02
N VAL A 42 13.34 -12.63 -2.09
CA VAL A 42 13.83 -11.63 -3.07
C VAL A 42 13.48 -11.98 -4.51
N SER A 43 13.51 -13.28 -4.87
CA SER A 43 13.17 -13.74 -6.22
C SER A 43 11.74 -13.38 -6.63
N ALA A 44 10.78 -13.33 -5.69
CA ALA A 44 9.43 -12.89 -5.99
C ALA A 44 9.38 -11.39 -6.31
N PHE A 45 10.11 -10.55 -5.57
CA PHE A 45 10.16 -9.10 -5.83
C PHE A 45 10.82 -8.77 -7.17
N ILE A 46 11.87 -9.51 -7.54
CA ILE A 46 12.51 -9.38 -8.86
C ILE A 46 11.52 -9.74 -9.97
N ALA A 47 10.84 -10.89 -9.86
CA ALA A 47 9.87 -11.34 -10.86
C ALA A 47 8.71 -10.35 -11.05
N GLU A 48 8.20 -9.75 -9.97
CA GLU A 48 7.15 -8.73 -10.05
C GLU A 48 7.62 -7.48 -10.81
N HIS A 49 8.85 -7.02 -10.56
CA HIS A 49 9.43 -5.90 -11.30
C HIS A 49 9.66 -6.23 -12.78
N GLU A 50 10.24 -7.39 -13.08
CA GLU A 50 10.50 -7.83 -14.47
C GLU A 50 9.20 -8.04 -15.27
N SER A 51 8.13 -8.45 -14.60
CA SER A 51 6.81 -8.60 -15.24
C SER A 51 6.15 -7.27 -15.63
N GLY A 52 6.68 -6.13 -15.18
CA GLY A 52 6.14 -4.80 -15.45
C GLY A 52 4.82 -4.49 -14.72
N ASN A 53 4.41 -5.32 -13.75
CA ASN A 53 3.12 -5.23 -13.06
C ASN A 53 3.13 -4.34 -11.80
N LEU A 54 4.21 -3.59 -11.57
CA LEU A 54 4.31 -2.70 -10.42
C LEU A 54 3.48 -1.44 -10.64
N ILE A 55 2.76 -1.04 -9.60
CA ILE A 55 1.95 0.17 -9.58
C ILE A 55 2.90 1.37 -9.46
N LYS A 56 2.65 2.41 -10.24
CA LYS A 56 3.38 3.67 -10.11
C LYS A 56 2.99 4.39 -8.81
N PRO A 57 3.95 4.96 -8.07
CA PRO A 57 3.64 5.73 -6.86
C PRO A 57 2.60 6.83 -7.08
N GLU A 58 2.62 7.47 -8.23
CA GLU A 58 1.68 8.54 -8.60
C GLU A 58 0.24 8.03 -8.66
N SER A 59 0.02 6.81 -9.17
CA SER A 59 -1.32 6.21 -9.24
C SER A 59 -1.89 5.94 -7.83
N VAL A 60 -1.06 5.51 -6.89
CA VAL A 60 -1.47 5.34 -5.49
C VAL A 60 -1.78 6.70 -4.85
N ALA A 61 -0.98 7.72 -5.14
CA ALA A 61 -1.19 9.07 -4.61
C ALA A 61 -2.51 9.69 -5.12
N GLU A 62 -2.82 9.52 -6.41
CA GLU A 62 -4.08 9.97 -7.00
C GLU A 62 -5.29 9.29 -6.34
N GLU A 63 -5.22 7.99 -6.09
CA GLU A 63 -6.31 7.26 -5.43
C GLU A 63 -6.49 7.69 -3.97
N LEU A 64 -5.39 7.95 -3.24
CA LEU A 64 -5.46 8.49 -1.89
C LEU A 64 -6.09 9.88 -1.85
N LEU A 65 -5.76 10.75 -2.80
CA LEU A 65 -6.39 12.06 -2.92
C LEU A 65 -7.89 11.92 -3.14
N HIS A 66 -8.33 10.98 -3.96
CA HIS A 66 -9.75 10.69 -4.15
C HIS A 66 -10.42 10.28 -2.83
N VAL A 67 -9.83 9.35 -2.08
CA VAL A 67 -10.35 8.91 -0.78
C VAL A 67 -10.44 10.06 0.25
N ILE A 68 -9.43 10.93 0.27
CA ILE A 68 -9.42 12.11 1.15
C ILE A 68 -10.58 13.06 0.81
N GLN A 69 -10.94 13.16 -0.47
CA GLN A 69 -12.01 14.06 -0.95
C GLN A 69 -13.41 13.44 -0.88
N LEU A 70 -13.54 12.12 -0.73
CA LEU A 70 -14.85 11.46 -0.64
C LEU A 70 -15.69 11.99 0.54
N LYS A 71 -16.98 12.23 0.27
CA LYS A 71 -17.96 12.62 1.29
C LYS A 71 -18.26 11.47 2.25
N GLU A 72 -18.43 10.26 1.70
CA GLU A 72 -18.58 9.03 2.46
C GLU A 72 -17.23 8.34 2.55
N LYS A 73 -16.73 8.17 3.77
CA LYS A 73 -15.40 7.60 4.00
C LYS A 73 -15.44 6.07 3.88
N PRO A 74 -14.40 5.45 3.31
CA PRO A 74 -14.32 3.99 3.23
C PRO A 74 -14.13 3.39 4.63
N GLU A 75 -14.13 2.07 4.72
CA GLU A 75 -13.82 1.39 5.98
C GLU A 75 -12.43 1.78 6.53
N VAL A 76 -12.22 1.52 7.82
CA VAL A 76 -10.95 1.76 8.51
C VAL A 76 -9.78 1.03 7.84
N VAL A 77 -10.04 -0.11 7.21
CA VAL A 77 -9.02 -0.86 6.46
C VAL A 77 -9.54 -1.14 5.06
N PHE A 78 -8.85 -0.62 4.05
CA PHE A 78 -9.25 -0.81 2.65
C PHE A 78 -8.01 -1.05 1.74
N SER A 79 -8.24 -1.33 0.47
CA SER A 79 -7.18 -1.48 -0.55
C SER A 79 -7.30 -0.35 -1.55
N THR A 80 -6.18 0.28 -1.91
CA THR A 80 -6.10 1.23 -3.02
C THR A 80 -5.60 0.49 -4.28
N SER A 81 -6.12 -0.70 -4.51
CA SER A 81 -5.87 -1.38 -5.78
C SER A 81 -7.18 -1.30 -6.54
N PRO A 82 -7.14 -1.00 -7.85
CA PRO A 82 -8.35 -0.94 -8.63
C PRO A 82 -9.06 -2.28 -8.54
N ILE A 83 -10.38 -2.22 -8.36
CA ILE A 83 -11.28 -3.33 -8.68
C ILE A 83 -11.06 -3.74 -10.13
#